data_AF-A0A7L0KJ85-F1
#
_entry.id   AF-A0A7L0KJ85-F1
#
_cell.length_a   1.000
_cell.length_b   1.000
_cell.length_c   1.000
_cell.angle_alpha   90.00
_cell.angle_beta   90.00
_cell.angle_gamma   90.00
#
_symmetry.space_group_name_H-M   'P 1'
#
loop_
_entity.id
_entity.type
_entity.pdbx_description
1 polymer ?
#
loop_
_entity_poly.entity_id
_entity_poly.type
_entity_poly.pdbx_seq_one_letter_code
_entity_poly.pdbx_strand_id
1 'polypeptide(L)'
;NNKPPNPPAYIFMIDVSYRNINSGLVKLICDELKTLLDKLPREEQEESSAIRVGFVTYNKVLHFFNVKGNLAQPQMMVVSDVGEVFVPLLDGFLVNFQESRSVVNNLLDQIPEMFADTNESETIFAPVIQAGMEALKAAECAGKLFIFHSSLPTAEAPGKLRNRDDKKLLNTDKEKTLFQPQANAYETLARDCVANGCCVNLFLFPNQYVDIASLGLVTMYTGGTLYKYNNFQLNSDSPQFLTDLRKDIEKKTGFEAIMRVRTSTGFRATDFFGAIYMNNTTDVEMAAVDCDKAVTVEFKHDDKLNEDSGALIQCAVLYTSISGQRRLRIHNIGLNCSSQLADVYKTCETDALINFFAKSAFKAILSQPLKMVREILVNQTAHMLACYRKNCASPSAVSQLILPDAMKVLPVYMNCLLKSCVLVGRPEIPTDERAYHRQLVMSMGVADTQLFFYPQLLPIHSLDLKSDTVPAAVRCSEERLSEGGAFILANGLSMFLWLGVSTPPELIQGLFNVPSFAHISTEATLLPDLDNPYSKKFKSIVEHIQNQKPYTMKLMIVKQREQQEMLFRQFLVEDKSIYGGASYVDFLCCVHKEICQLLN
;
A
#
# COMPACT_ATOMS: atom_id res chain seq x y z
N ASN A 1 -34.07 -3.65 1.63
CA ASN A 1 -33.25 -2.52 1.14
C ASN A 1 -34.05 -1.61 0.19
N ASN A 2 -35.12 -0.97 0.67
CA ASN A 2 -35.99 -0.09 -0.15
C ASN A 2 -35.82 1.41 0.16
N LYS A 3 -34.82 1.80 0.97
CA LYS A 3 -34.48 3.21 1.22
C LYS A 3 -33.23 3.57 0.41
N PRO A 4 -33.19 4.76 -0.22
CA PRO A 4 -31.96 5.26 -0.82
C PRO A 4 -30.89 5.43 0.27
N PRO A 5 -29.62 5.06 0.02
CA PRO A 5 -28.56 5.25 1.00
C PRO A 5 -28.22 6.74 1.16
N ASN A 6 -27.79 7.14 2.35
CA ASN A 6 -27.30 8.49 2.60
C ASN A 6 -25.90 8.69 1.99
N PRO A 7 -25.53 9.92 1.60
CA PRO A 7 -24.15 10.26 1.24
C PRO A 7 -23.17 9.93 2.38
N PRO A 8 -21.92 9.54 2.06
CA PRO A 8 -20.95 9.16 3.07
C PRO A 8 -20.43 10.35 3.88
N ALA A 9 -19.74 10.07 4.98
CA ALA A 9 -19.05 11.09 5.79
C ALA A 9 -17.58 10.76 6.01
N TYR A 10 -16.75 11.81 6.10
CA TYR A 10 -15.32 11.73 6.41
C TYR A 10 -15.06 12.19 7.84
N ILE A 11 -14.45 11.32 8.66
CA ILE A 11 -14.15 11.63 10.05
C ILE A 11 -12.64 11.71 10.22
N PHE A 12 -12.12 12.88 10.59
CA PHE A 12 -10.71 13.12 10.84
C PHE A 12 -10.40 12.90 12.32
N MET A 13 -9.53 11.93 12.61
CA MET A 13 -9.21 11.48 13.96
C MET A 13 -7.71 11.65 14.23
N ILE A 14 -7.36 12.63 15.07
CA ILE A 14 -5.96 13.07 15.25
C ILE A 14 -5.43 12.65 16.61
N ASP A 15 -4.36 11.85 16.62
CA ASP A 15 -3.55 11.58 17.82
C ASP A 15 -2.85 12.88 18.26
N VAL A 16 -3.28 13.43 19.40
CA VAL A 16 -2.76 14.64 20.06
C VAL A 16 -1.93 14.29 21.31
N SER A 17 -1.31 13.11 21.35
CA SER A 17 -0.29 12.79 22.35
C SER A 17 0.96 13.67 22.18
N TYR A 18 1.79 13.72 23.23
CA TYR A 18 3.01 14.51 23.31
C TYR A 18 3.89 14.38 22.06
N ARG A 19 3.99 13.17 21.49
CA ARG A 19 4.85 12.92 20.33
C ARG A 19 4.43 13.71 19.10
N ASN A 20 3.15 13.72 18.76
CA ASN A 20 2.65 14.41 17.56
C ASN A 20 2.57 15.92 17.74
N ILE A 21 2.39 16.39 18.98
CA ILE A 21 2.51 17.81 19.30
C ILE A 21 3.96 18.25 19.14
N ASN A 22 4.91 17.54 19.75
CA ASN A 22 6.33 17.88 19.72
C ASN A 22 6.96 17.79 18.31
N SER A 23 6.49 16.88 17.46
CA SER A 23 6.96 16.79 16.06
C SER A 23 6.41 17.90 15.15
N GLY A 24 5.44 18.70 15.63
CA GLY A 24 4.73 19.69 14.83
C GLY A 24 3.65 19.10 13.90
N LEU A 25 3.41 17.79 13.96
CA LEU A 25 2.51 17.09 13.06
C LEU A 25 1.04 17.49 13.26
N VAL A 26 0.58 17.69 14.50
CA VAL A 26 -0.82 18.11 14.76
C VAL A 26 -1.12 19.44 14.07
N LYS A 27 -0.22 20.41 14.21
CA LYS A 27 -0.36 21.72 13.56
C LYS A 27 -0.34 21.59 12.04
N LEU A 28 0.59 20.81 11.50
CA LEU A 28 0.67 20.53 10.06
C LEU A 28 -0.64 19.95 9.51
N ILE A 29 -1.24 18.97 10.19
CA ILE A 29 -2.52 18.37 9.80
C ILE A 29 -3.63 19.42 9.82
N CYS A 30 -3.74 20.18 10.91
CA CYS A 30 -4.81 21.17 11.07
C CYS A 30 -4.71 22.30 10.03
N ASP A 31 -3.49 22.78 9.77
CA ASP A 31 -3.22 23.81 8.76
C ASP A 31 -3.55 23.32 7.35
N GLU A 32 -3.17 22.09 7.01
CA GLU A 32 -3.47 21.53 5.71
C GLU A 32 -4.98 21.27 5.52
N LEU A 33 -5.67 20.73 6.53
CA LEU A 33 -7.10 20.41 6.45
C LEU A 33 -7.96 21.66 6.14
N LYS A 34 -7.59 22.84 6.63
CA LYS A 34 -8.27 24.11 6.27
C LYS A 34 -8.34 24.33 4.76
N THR A 35 -7.33 23.87 4.02
CA THR A 35 -7.28 23.98 2.55
C THR A 35 -7.79 22.74 1.82
N LEU A 36 -7.64 21.54 2.39
CA LEU A 36 -8.07 20.30 1.73
C LEU A 36 -9.56 20.07 1.77
N LEU A 37 -10.25 20.57 2.81
CA LEU A 37 -11.71 20.42 2.92
C LEU A 37 -12.46 21.18 1.81
N ASP A 38 -11.82 22.17 1.17
CA ASP A 38 -12.33 22.80 -0.05
C ASP A 38 -12.32 21.90 -1.29
N LYS A 39 -11.48 20.85 -1.25
CA LYS A 39 -11.28 19.92 -2.36
C LYS A 39 -11.97 18.58 -2.14
N LEU A 40 -12.93 18.53 -1.20
CA LEU A 40 -13.75 17.34 -1.01
C LEU A 40 -14.37 16.89 -2.34
N PRO A 41 -14.34 15.59 -2.65
CA PRO A 41 -14.81 15.11 -3.94
C PRO A 41 -16.32 15.37 -4.08
N ARG A 42 -16.72 15.80 -5.27
CA ARG A 42 -18.12 15.97 -5.68
C ARG A 42 -18.34 15.34 -7.05
N GLU A 43 -19.57 14.94 -7.34
CA GLU A 43 -19.94 14.54 -8.69
C GLU A 43 -20.09 15.80 -9.57
N GLU A 44 -19.83 15.68 -10.87
CA GLU A 44 -19.86 16.83 -11.81
C GLU A 44 -21.23 17.51 -11.87
N GLN A 45 -22.28 16.78 -11.52
CA GLN A 45 -23.68 17.24 -11.51
C GLN A 45 -24.04 18.03 -10.25
N GLU A 46 -23.17 18.08 -9.23
CA GLU A 46 -23.43 18.73 -7.94
C GLU A 46 -22.60 20.00 -7.76
N GLU A 47 -23.21 21.06 -7.25
CA GLU A 47 -22.52 22.33 -6.98
C GLU A 47 -21.52 22.22 -5.82
N SER A 48 -21.83 21.41 -4.82
CA SER A 48 -21.00 21.18 -3.63
C SER A 48 -20.94 19.68 -3.29
N SER A 49 -19.95 19.29 -2.48
CA SER A 49 -19.85 17.89 -2.05
C SER A 49 -20.98 17.55 -1.07
N ALA A 50 -21.66 16.43 -1.32
CA ALA A 50 -22.62 15.85 -0.39
C ALA A 50 -21.95 15.21 0.85
N ILE A 51 -20.61 15.09 0.86
CA ILE A 51 -19.86 14.47 1.95
C ILE A 51 -19.86 15.38 3.18
N ARG A 52 -20.31 14.83 4.31
CA ARG A 52 -20.22 15.50 5.61
C ARG A 52 -18.87 15.24 6.26
N VAL A 53 -18.45 16.15 7.15
CA VAL A 53 -17.18 16.03 7.88
C VAL A 53 -17.37 16.06 9.38
N GLY A 54 -16.56 15.29 10.10
CA GLY A 54 -16.49 15.29 11.56
C GLY A 54 -15.05 15.24 12.07
N PHE A 55 -14.84 15.70 13.30
CA PHE A 55 -13.51 15.87 13.89
C PHE A 55 -13.46 15.26 15.28
N VAL A 56 -12.44 14.43 15.52
CA VAL A 56 -12.11 13.86 16.82
C VAL A 56 -10.62 14.03 17.06
N THR A 57 -10.22 14.42 18.25
CA THR A 57 -8.83 14.28 18.69
C THR A 57 -8.77 13.25 19.79
N TYR A 58 -7.63 12.59 19.96
CA TYR A 58 -7.49 11.60 21.02
C TYR A 58 -6.06 11.50 21.53
N ASN A 59 -5.95 11.06 22.77
CA ASN A 59 -4.72 10.55 23.36
C ASN A 59 -5.06 9.18 23.98
N LYS A 60 -5.11 9.07 25.32
CA LYS A 60 -5.76 7.96 26.02
C LYS A 60 -7.28 8.15 26.20
N VAL A 61 -7.81 9.35 25.96
CA VAL A 61 -9.25 9.67 25.93
C VAL A 61 -9.66 10.28 24.59
N LEU A 62 -10.96 10.26 24.29
CA LEU A 62 -11.53 10.80 23.06
C LEU A 62 -12.10 12.20 23.28
N HIS A 63 -11.88 13.12 22.34
CA HIS A 63 -12.43 14.47 22.35
C HIS A 63 -13.23 14.69 21.06
N PHE A 64 -14.55 14.71 21.19
CA PHE A 64 -15.46 15.00 20.08
C PHE A 64 -15.70 16.50 19.99
N PHE A 65 -15.91 17.00 18.77
CA PHE A 65 -16.18 18.41 18.54
C PHE A 65 -17.55 18.63 17.88
N ASN A 66 -18.34 19.52 18.48
CA ASN A 66 -19.52 20.09 17.87
C ASN A 66 -19.11 21.28 17.00
N VAL A 67 -19.34 21.16 15.70
CA VAL A 67 -19.01 22.15 14.67
C VAL A 67 -20.24 22.58 13.88
N LYS A 68 -21.43 22.57 14.51
CA LYS A 68 -22.66 23.05 13.88
C LYS A 68 -22.51 24.51 13.41
N GLY A 69 -22.92 24.81 12.17
CA GLY A 69 -22.63 26.10 11.52
C GLY A 69 -23.26 27.34 12.16
N ASN A 70 -24.20 27.17 13.11
CA ASN A 70 -24.79 28.26 13.88
C ASN A 70 -24.05 28.58 15.19
N LEU A 71 -22.94 27.89 15.48
CA LEU A 71 -22.09 28.17 16.64
C LEU A 71 -21.08 29.28 16.33
N ALA A 72 -20.83 30.14 17.31
CA ALA A 72 -19.73 31.11 17.21
C ALA A 72 -18.36 30.46 17.53
N GLN A 73 -18.36 29.43 18.36
CA GLN A 73 -17.18 28.67 18.78
C GLN A 73 -17.50 27.17 18.84
N PRO A 74 -16.54 26.29 18.47
CA PRO A 74 -16.72 24.85 18.58
C PRO A 74 -16.85 24.41 20.06
N GLN A 75 -17.62 23.36 20.32
CA GLN A 75 -17.75 22.79 21.66
C GLN A 75 -17.04 21.43 21.72
N MET A 76 -16.20 21.22 22.75
CA MET A 76 -15.52 19.94 22.97
C MET A 76 -16.31 19.08 23.97
N MET A 77 -16.47 17.80 23.66
CA MET A 77 -17.08 16.80 24.53
C MET A 77 -16.10 15.64 24.74
N VAL A 78 -15.66 15.43 25.98
CA VAL A 78 -14.65 14.43 26.32
C VAL A 78 -15.32 13.12 26.73
N VAL A 79 -14.92 12.01 26.11
CA VAL A 79 -15.34 10.66 26.46
C VAL A 79 -14.14 9.93 27.05
N SER A 80 -14.17 9.73 28.37
CA SER A 80 -13.13 9.04 29.13
C SER A 80 -13.41 7.56 29.33
N ASP A 81 -14.65 7.11 29.17
CA ASP A 81 -15.00 5.69 29.17
C ASP A 81 -14.64 5.07 27.81
N VAL A 82 -13.44 4.50 27.74
CA VAL A 82 -12.89 3.85 26.55
C VAL A 82 -13.20 2.36 26.48
N GLY A 83 -13.82 1.80 27.53
CA GLY A 83 -14.29 0.41 27.56
C GLY A 83 -15.61 0.26 26.82
N GLU A 84 -16.53 1.20 27.05
CA GLU A 84 -17.84 1.29 26.38
C GLU A 84 -17.97 2.62 25.63
N VAL A 85 -17.25 2.71 24.51
CA VAL A 85 -17.23 3.93 23.69
C VAL A 85 -18.62 4.24 23.13
N PHE A 86 -19.05 5.49 23.29
CA PHE A 86 -20.25 6.04 22.67
C PHE A 86 -19.98 7.39 22.03
N VAL A 87 -20.87 7.81 21.13
CA VAL A 87 -20.80 9.12 20.48
C VAL A 87 -21.66 10.11 21.27
N PRO A 88 -21.10 11.20 21.82
CA PRO A 88 -21.80 12.06 22.78
C PRO A 88 -22.78 13.04 22.13
N LEU A 89 -22.80 13.14 20.80
CA LEU A 89 -23.67 14.02 20.04
C LEU A 89 -24.05 13.38 18.69
N LEU A 90 -25.29 13.62 18.25
CA LEU A 90 -25.78 13.20 16.93
C LEU A 90 -25.74 14.40 15.97
N ASP A 91 -26.39 15.49 16.36
CA ASP A 91 -26.38 16.75 15.62
C ASP A 91 -25.12 17.57 15.94
N GLY A 92 -24.48 18.10 14.88
CA GLY A 92 -23.34 19.00 15.00
C GLY A 92 -21.98 18.31 14.93
N PHE A 93 -21.92 16.98 14.95
CA PHE A 93 -20.69 16.23 14.70
C PHE A 93 -20.39 16.10 13.21
N LEU A 94 -21.31 15.50 12.44
CA LEU A 94 -21.19 15.38 10.98
C LEU A 94 -21.93 16.53 10.30
N VAL A 95 -21.19 17.49 9.75
CA VAL A 95 -21.74 18.72 9.17
C VAL A 95 -21.32 18.88 7.71
N ASN A 96 -22.07 19.68 6.95
CA ASN A 96 -21.60 20.16 5.66
C ASN A 96 -20.47 21.19 5.87
N PHE A 97 -19.31 20.96 5.26
CA PHE A 97 -18.15 21.84 5.46
C PHE A 97 -18.41 23.30 5.04
N GLN A 98 -19.16 23.53 3.95
CA GLN A 98 -19.41 24.88 3.45
C GLN A 98 -20.27 25.70 4.42
N GLU A 99 -21.27 25.06 5.04
CA GLU A 99 -22.14 25.69 6.04
C GLU A 99 -21.42 25.96 7.36
N SER A 100 -20.50 25.07 7.74
CA SER A 100 -19.78 25.14 9.02
C SER A 100 -18.35 25.70 8.91
N ARG A 101 -17.95 26.25 7.77
CA ARG A 101 -16.55 26.61 7.45
C ARG A 101 -15.88 27.45 8.54
N SER A 102 -16.55 28.50 9.01
CA SER A 102 -16.00 29.41 10.01
C SER A 102 -15.72 28.68 11.34
N VAL A 103 -16.63 27.83 11.77
CA VAL A 103 -16.53 27.04 13.01
C VAL A 103 -15.45 25.97 12.89
N VAL A 104 -15.38 25.30 11.74
CA VAL A 104 -14.34 24.29 11.44
C VAL A 104 -12.96 24.93 11.41
N ASN A 105 -12.78 26.06 10.73
CA ASN A 105 -11.50 26.76 10.71
C ASN A 105 -11.09 27.22 12.12
N ASN A 106 -12.03 27.76 12.90
CA ASN A 106 -11.79 28.14 14.29
C ASN A 106 -11.36 26.93 15.14
N LEU A 107 -11.99 25.76 14.96
CA LEU A 107 -11.55 24.53 15.61
C LEU A 107 -10.12 24.13 15.22
N LEU A 108 -9.81 24.12 13.92
CA LEU A 108 -8.50 23.73 13.41
C LEU A 108 -7.39 24.70 13.83
N ASP A 109 -7.70 25.98 14.04
CA ASP A 109 -6.76 26.94 14.62
C ASP A 109 -6.52 26.68 16.11
N GLN A 110 -7.56 26.28 16.86
CA GLN A 110 -7.45 26.05 18.30
C GLN A 110 -6.83 24.69 18.68
N ILE A 111 -7.03 23.61 17.92
CA ILE A 111 -6.54 22.26 18.30
C ILE A 111 -5.04 22.23 18.65
N PRO A 112 -4.12 22.80 17.85
CA PRO A 112 -2.70 22.81 18.20
C PRO A 112 -2.40 23.54 19.52
N GLU A 113 -3.14 24.61 19.82
CA GLU A 113 -2.98 25.39 21.05
C GLU A 113 -3.58 24.67 22.26
N MET A 114 -4.75 24.03 22.10
CA MET A 114 -5.44 23.28 23.16
C MET A 114 -4.57 22.17 23.78
N PHE A 115 -3.73 21.52 22.96
CA PHE A 115 -2.91 20.39 23.37
C PHE A 115 -1.41 20.71 23.41
N ALA A 116 -1.01 21.97 23.30
CA ALA A 116 0.39 22.38 23.21
C ALA A 116 1.25 21.89 24.39
N ASP A 117 0.69 21.92 25.61
CA ASP A 117 1.36 21.53 26.86
C ASP A 117 1.02 20.09 27.30
N THR A 118 0.53 19.25 26.39
CA THR A 118 0.20 17.85 26.72
C THR A 118 1.45 17.07 27.13
N ASN A 119 1.34 16.30 28.21
CA ASN A 119 2.38 15.37 28.66
C ASN A 119 1.96 13.91 28.50
N GLU A 120 0.84 13.65 27.83
CA GLU A 120 0.31 12.30 27.61
C GLU A 120 1.13 11.57 26.55
N SER A 121 1.77 10.48 26.95
CA SER A 121 2.60 9.64 26.07
C SER A 121 1.90 8.36 25.63
N GLU A 122 0.90 7.90 26.39
CA GLU A 122 0.12 6.71 26.07
C GLU A 122 -1.12 7.06 25.25
N THR A 123 -1.48 6.15 24.34
CA THR A 123 -2.64 6.32 23.46
C THR A 123 -3.49 5.05 23.41
N ILE A 124 -4.73 5.23 22.97
CA ILE A 124 -5.67 4.17 22.59
C ILE A 124 -5.82 4.13 21.06
N PHE A 125 -6.31 3.02 20.51
CA PHE A 125 -6.50 2.90 19.06
C PHE A 125 -7.80 2.19 18.66
N ALA A 126 -8.08 0.97 19.14
CA ALA A 126 -9.35 0.30 18.81
C ALA A 126 -10.60 1.11 19.23
N PRO A 127 -10.63 1.77 20.41
CA PRO A 127 -11.71 2.69 20.78
C PRO A 127 -11.92 3.86 19.81
N VAL A 128 -10.85 4.32 19.15
CA VAL A 128 -10.91 5.42 18.17
C VAL A 128 -11.68 4.97 16.93
N ILE A 129 -11.34 3.81 16.39
CA ILE A 129 -12.07 3.23 15.26
C ILE A 129 -13.53 2.95 15.65
N GLN A 130 -13.75 2.38 16.85
CA GLN A 130 -15.10 2.11 17.37
C GLN A 130 -15.95 3.39 17.41
N ALA A 131 -15.41 4.49 17.93
CA ALA A 131 -16.08 5.79 17.97
C ALA A 131 -16.49 6.29 16.58
N GLY A 132 -15.56 6.22 15.61
CA GLY A 132 -15.85 6.65 14.24
C GLY A 132 -16.92 5.81 13.59
N MET A 133 -16.86 4.49 13.76
CA MET A 133 -17.87 3.55 13.24
C MET A 133 -19.25 3.78 13.87
N GLU A 134 -19.34 3.93 15.19
CA GLU A 134 -20.62 4.21 15.87
C GLU A 134 -21.21 5.56 15.44
N ALA A 135 -20.37 6.55 15.12
CA ALA A 135 -20.85 7.84 14.62
C ALA A 135 -21.45 7.74 13.21
N LEU A 136 -20.82 6.98 12.32
CA LEU A 136 -21.34 6.70 10.97
C LEU A 136 -22.65 5.92 11.03
N LYS A 137 -22.69 4.90 11.90
CA LYS A 137 -23.89 4.09 12.15
C LYS A 137 -25.05 4.94 12.71
N ALA A 138 -24.79 5.81 13.69
CA ALA A 138 -25.79 6.72 14.25
C ALA A 138 -26.32 7.73 13.22
N ALA A 139 -25.49 8.10 12.25
CA ALA A 139 -25.86 8.99 11.14
C ALA A 139 -26.48 8.25 9.94
N GLU A 140 -26.70 6.93 10.06
CA GLU A 140 -27.23 6.03 9.02
C GLU A 140 -26.52 6.22 7.67
N CYS A 141 -25.19 6.38 7.68
CA CYS A 141 -24.40 6.56 6.46
C CYS A 141 -23.10 5.77 6.50
N ALA A 142 -22.62 5.38 5.33
CA ALA A 142 -21.26 4.87 5.16
C ALA A 142 -20.22 5.99 5.40
N GLY A 143 -18.95 5.64 5.50
CA GLY A 143 -17.94 6.67 5.64
C GLY A 143 -16.50 6.18 5.66
N LYS A 144 -15.60 7.15 5.81
CA LYS A 144 -14.15 6.95 5.82
C LYS A 144 -13.56 7.64 7.05
N LEU A 145 -12.82 6.88 7.86
CA LEU A 145 -12.05 7.40 8.98
C LEU A 145 -10.64 7.73 8.48
N PHE A 146 -10.20 8.96 8.70
CA PHE A 146 -8.83 9.41 8.47
C PHE A 146 -8.12 9.48 9.83
N ILE A 147 -7.44 8.40 10.20
CA ILE A 147 -6.78 8.29 11.48
C ILE A 147 -5.30 8.64 11.33
N PHE A 148 -4.85 9.63 12.09
CA PHE A 148 -3.44 10.01 12.20
C PHE A 148 -2.93 9.49 13.54
N HIS A 149 -1.95 8.58 13.53
CA HIS A 149 -1.48 7.88 14.73
C HIS A 149 0.04 7.79 14.77
N SER A 150 0.63 7.82 15.97
CA SER A 150 2.09 7.91 16.11
C SER A 150 2.77 6.63 16.59
N SER A 151 2.22 6.00 17.64
CA SER A 151 2.99 5.12 18.53
C SER A 151 2.22 3.83 18.82
N LEU A 152 2.87 2.87 19.49
CA LEU A 152 2.18 1.67 19.96
C LEU A 152 1.11 2.08 21.00
N PRO A 153 -0.17 1.69 20.85
CA PRO A 153 -1.22 2.01 21.81
C PRO A 153 -1.10 1.16 23.08
N THR A 154 -0.53 1.73 24.13
CA THR A 154 -0.22 1.03 25.41
C THR A 154 -1.21 1.32 26.54
N ALA A 155 -2.06 2.35 26.40
CA ALA A 155 -3.04 2.70 27.43
C ALA A 155 -4.01 1.53 27.68
N GLU A 156 -4.49 1.39 28.91
CA GLU A 156 -5.47 0.35 29.27
C GLU A 156 -6.81 0.60 28.59
N ALA A 157 -7.10 -0.18 27.55
CA ALA A 157 -8.34 -0.16 26.79
C ALA A 157 -8.48 -1.45 25.96
N PRO A 158 -9.68 -1.78 25.44
CA PRO A 158 -9.82 -2.82 24.42
C PRO A 158 -8.84 -2.60 23.27
N GLY A 159 -8.15 -3.65 22.84
CA GLY A 159 -7.14 -3.56 21.80
C GLY A 159 -5.77 -3.04 22.25
N LYS A 160 -5.51 -2.90 23.56
CA LYS A 160 -4.16 -2.61 24.09
C LYS A 160 -3.11 -3.54 23.47
N LEU A 161 -2.01 -2.95 23.01
CA LEU A 161 -0.88 -3.69 22.44
C LEU A 161 0.33 -3.68 23.38
N ARG A 162 1.13 -4.75 23.30
CA ARG A 162 2.41 -4.87 24.00
C ARG A 162 3.53 -5.00 22.98
N ASN A 163 4.74 -4.60 23.37
CA ASN A 163 5.90 -4.88 22.53
C ASN A 163 6.16 -6.40 22.56
N ARG A 164 5.93 -7.07 21.43
CA ARG A 164 6.07 -8.52 21.26
C ARG A 164 7.10 -8.90 20.19
N ASP A 165 7.89 -7.93 19.73
CA ASP A 165 8.87 -8.18 18.67
C ASP A 165 9.96 -9.12 19.20
N ASP A 166 9.84 -10.41 18.88
CA ASP A 166 10.76 -11.46 19.32
C ASP A 166 11.48 -12.08 18.13
N LYS A 167 12.76 -11.69 17.99
CA LYS A 167 13.68 -12.17 16.96
C LYS A 167 13.91 -13.68 17.01
N LYS A 168 13.64 -14.34 18.15
CA LYS A 168 13.78 -15.80 18.30
C LYS A 168 12.69 -16.56 17.53
N LEU A 169 11.59 -15.91 17.18
CA LEU A 169 10.50 -16.53 16.42
C LEU A 169 10.81 -16.62 14.92
N LEU A 170 11.78 -15.87 14.42
CA LEU A 170 12.13 -15.85 12.99
C LEU A 170 12.58 -17.23 12.50
N ASN A 171 12.07 -17.64 11.34
CA ASN A 171 12.28 -18.95 10.72
C ASN A 171 11.79 -20.15 11.56
N THR A 172 10.89 -19.93 12.51
CA THR A 172 10.21 -21.00 13.26
C THR A 172 8.75 -21.13 12.83
N ASP A 173 8.09 -22.23 13.20
CA ASP A 173 6.65 -22.41 12.96
C ASP A 173 5.77 -21.36 13.65
N LYS A 174 6.32 -20.67 14.67
CA LYS A 174 5.65 -19.60 15.40
C LYS A 174 5.84 -18.22 14.76
N GLU A 175 6.67 -18.08 13.72
CA GLU A 175 6.88 -16.79 13.05
C GLU A 175 5.56 -16.15 12.56
N LYS A 176 4.57 -16.97 12.18
CA LYS A 176 3.23 -16.51 11.79
C LYS A 176 2.54 -15.61 12.83
N THR A 177 2.84 -15.76 14.13
CA THR A 177 2.22 -14.93 15.17
C THR A 177 2.71 -13.49 15.12
N LEU A 178 3.88 -13.22 14.52
CA LEU A 178 4.37 -11.86 14.26
C LEU A 178 3.56 -11.12 13.19
N PHE A 179 2.82 -11.86 12.35
CA PHE A 179 1.97 -11.30 11.28
C PHE A 179 0.47 -11.33 11.60
N GLN A 180 0.08 -11.87 12.75
CA GLN A 180 -1.31 -11.92 13.23
C GLN A 180 -1.54 -10.86 14.32
N PRO A 181 -2.73 -10.27 14.45
CA PRO A 181 -3.00 -9.29 15.51
C PRO A 181 -2.83 -9.89 16.92
N GLN A 182 -2.48 -9.08 17.92
CA GLN A 182 -2.36 -9.54 19.32
C GLN A 182 -3.72 -9.82 19.96
N ALA A 183 -4.72 -9.02 19.63
CA ALA A 183 -6.03 -9.04 20.26
C ALA A 183 -7.13 -9.32 19.23
N ASN A 184 -8.01 -10.27 19.55
CA ASN A 184 -9.18 -10.60 18.73
C ASN A 184 -10.17 -9.43 18.56
N ALA A 185 -10.03 -8.39 19.40
CA ALA A 185 -10.80 -7.15 19.28
C ALA A 185 -10.65 -6.51 17.89
N TYR A 186 -9.48 -6.59 17.26
CA TYR A 186 -9.24 -6.02 15.93
C TYR A 186 -9.99 -6.75 14.82
N GLU A 187 -10.07 -8.09 14.87
CA GLU A 187 -10.83 -8.87 13.89
C GLU A 187 -12.33 -8.61 14.01
N THR A 188 -12.83 -8.53 15.25
CA THR A 188 -14.22 -8.19 15.55
C THR A 188 -14.54 -6.80 15.04
N LEU A 189 -13.70 -5.82 15.35
CA LEU A 189 -13.86 -4.44 14.93
C LEU A 189 -13.83 -4.28 13.40
N ALA A 190 -12.96 -5.01 12.71
CA ALA A 190 -12.91 -5.01 11.26
C ALA A 190 -14.23 -5.51 10.63
N ARG A 191 -14.77 -6.61 11.15
CA ARG A 191 -16.08 -7.13 10.73
C ARG A 191 -17.19 -6.10 10.96
N ASP A 192 -17.22 -5.50 12.14
CA ASP A 192 -18.27 -4.54 12.50
C ASP A 192 -18.16 -3.26 11.64
N CYS A 193 -16.94 -2.81 11.32
CA CYS A 193 -16.71 -1.71 10.39
C CYS A 193 -17.23 -2.03 8.98
N VAL A 194 -16.91 -3.21 8.44
CA VAL A 194 -17.38 -3.63 7.11
C VAL A 194 -18.91 -3.72 7.07
N ALA A 195 -19.53 -4.29 8.11
CA ALA A 195 -20.97 -4.42 8.21
C ALA A 195 -21.71 -3.07 8.25
N ASN A 196 -21.05 -2.00 8.69
CA ASN A 196 -21.60 -0.64 8.77
C ASN A 196 -21.02 0.31 7.70
N GLY A 197 -20.35 -0.20 6.65
CA GLY A 197 -19.80 0.66 5.58
C GLY A 197 -18.74 1.64 6.04
N CYS A 198 -18.03 1.34 7.14
CA CYS A 198 -16.98 2.17 7.72
C CYS A 198 -15.60 1.73 7.21
N CYS A 199 -14.99 2.54 6.36
CA CYS A 199 -13.61 2.34 5.89
C CYS A 199 -12.62 3.05 6.81
N VAL A 200 -11.50 2.42 7.15
CA VAL A 200 -10.43 3.01 7.96
C VAL A 200 -9.19 3.25 7.12
N ASN A 201 -8.76 4.50 7.00
CA ASN A 201 -7.44 4.88 6.52
C ASN A 201 -6.56 5.28 7.68
N LEU A 202 -5.32 4.79 7.67
CA LEU A 202 -4.35 5.00 8.74
C LEU A 202 -3.09 5.67 8.20
N PHE A 203 -2.83 6.89 8.68
CA PHE A 203 -1.59 7.62 8.51
C PHE A 203 -0.75 7.42 9.78
N LEU A 204 0.28 6.59 9.67
CA LEU A 204 1.10 6.14 10.80
C LEU A 204 2.47 6.80 10.77
N PHE A 205 2.90 7.37 11.90
CA PHE A 205 4.15 8.11 12.04
C PHE A 205 5.07 7.46 13.10
N PRO A 206 5.50 6.20 12.88
CA PRO A 206 6.26 5.46 13.88
C PRO A 206 7.70 5.96 13.97
N ASN A 207 8.26 5.97 15.19
CA ASN A 207 9.70 6.14 15.42
C ASN A 207 10.35 4.91 16.09
N GLN A 208 9.54 3.90 16.39
CA GLN A 208 9.90 2.66 17.06
C GLN A 208 8.87 1.59 16.67
N TYR A 209 9.00 0.39 17.22
CA TYR A 209 8.03 -0.69 17.01
C TYR A 209 6.59 -0.26 17.35
N VAL A 210 5.65 -0.50 16.43
CA VAL A 210 4.23 -0.14 16.55
C VAL A 210 3.28 -1.30 16.27
N ASP A 211 3.79 -2.49 15.95
CA ASP A 211 2.99 -3.68 15.67
C ASP A 211 1.99 -3.50 14.53
N ILE A 212 2.52 -3.26 13.32
CA ILE A 212 1.72 -3.04 12.10
C ILE A 212 0.77 -4.20 11.81
N ALA A 213 1.13 -5.43 12.20
CA ALA A 213 0.27 -6.58 12.06
C ALA A 213 -1.08 -6.42 12.80
N SER A 214 -1.09 -5.72 13.94
CA SER A 214 -2.32 -5.40 14.68
C SER A 214 -2.98 -4.12 14.17
N LEU A 215 -2.23 -3.02 14.07
CA LEU A 215 -2.79 -1.71 13.71
C LEU A 215 -3.34 -1.67 12.28
N GLY A 216 -2.66 -2.34 11.34
CA GLY A 216 -3.02 -2.34 9.93
C GLY A 216 -4.17 -3.29 9.58
N LEU A 217 -4.59 -4.18 10.48
CA LEU A 217 -5.59 -5.22 10.18
C LEU A 217 -6.93 -4.63 9.77
N VAL A 218 -7.47 -3.71 10.57
CA VAL A 218 -8.78 -3.10 10.29
C VAL A 218 -8.70 -2.34 8.96
N THR A 219 -7.68 -1.51 8.77
CA THR A 219 -7.39 -0.82 7.50
C THR A 219 -7.40 -1.78 6.31
N MET A 220 -6.77 -2.96 6.44
CA MET A 220 -6.73 -3.96 5.38
C MET A 220 -8.10 -4.54 5.07
N TYR A 221 -8.85 -4.96 6.09
CA TYR A 221 -10.14 -5.64 5.90
C TYR A 221 -11.27 -4.70 5.49
N THR A 222 -11.18 -3.41 5.85
CA THR A 222 -12.18 -2.42 5.43
C THR A 222 -11.93 -1.85 4.02
N GLY A 223 -10.88 -2.30 3.31
CA GLY A 223 -10.52 -1.77 1.98
C GLY A 223 -9.80 -0.42 2.00
N GLY A 224 -9.27 -0.03 3.16
CA GLY A 224 -8.58 1.24 3.36
C GLY A 224 -7.11 1.24 2.94
N THR A 225 -6.42 2.31 3.28
CA THR A 225 -4.99 2.51 2.97
C THR A 225 -4.19 2.76 4.23
N LEU A 226 -3.06 2.03 4.36
CA LEU A 226 -2.04 2.27 5.37
C LEU A 226 -0.91 3.09 4.74
N TYR A 227 -0.68 4.27 5.28
CA TYR A 227 0.45 5.14 4.98
C TYR A 227 1.40 5.13 6.17
N LYS A 228 2.70 4.95 5.92
CA LYS A 228 3.70 4.86 6.99
C LYS A 228 4.89 5.77 6.71
N TYR A 229 5.17 6.65 7.67
CA TYR A 229 6.27 7.62 7.63
C TYR A 229 7.23 7.35 8.78
N ASN A 230 8.21 6.47 8.55
CA ASN A 230 9.18 6.08 9.58
C ASN A 230 10.06 7.27 9.98
N ASN A 231 10.19 7.50 11.28
CA ASN A 231 11.00 8.57 11.87
C ASN A 231 10.69 9.94 11.28
N PHE A 232 9.40 10.25 11.15
CA PHE A 232 8.91 11.48 10.52
C PHE A 232 9.62 12.74 11.05
N GLN A 233 10.13 13.54 10.11
CA GLN A 233 10.72 14.84 10.37
C GLN A 233 9.97 15.92 9.59
N LEU A 234 9.56 16.97 10.29
CA LEU A 234 8.72 18.02 9.72
C LEU A 234 9.32 18.65 8.45
N ASN A 235 10.62 18.95 8.43
CA ASN A 235 11.22 19.65 7.30
C ASN A 235 11.42 18.77 6.06
N SER A 236 11.57 17.46 6.23
CA SER A 236 11.99 16.56 5.16
C SER A 236 10.86 15.66 4.63
N ASP A 237 9.89 15.32 5.49
CA ASP A 237 8.83 14.35 5.18
C ASP A 237 7.44 14.99 4.98
N SER A 238 7.24 16.25 5.40
CA SER A 238 5.96 16.94 5.21
C SER A 238 5.47 16.92 3.76
N PRO A 239 6.30 17.18 2.73
CA PRO A 239 5.83 17.16 1.34
C PRO A 239 5.26 15.80 0.91
N GLN A 240 5.87 14.69 1.37
CA GLN A 240 5.41 13.34 1.10
C GLN A 240 4.05 13.09 1.76
N PHE A 241 3.96 13.33 3.07
CA PHE A 241 2.74 13.15 3.84
C PHE A 241 1.58 13.99 3.29
N LEU A 242 1.81 15.29 3.10
CA LEU A 242 0.77 16.20 2.62
C LEU A 242 0.25 15.74 1.26
N THR A 243 1.13 15.37 0.33
CA THR A 243 0.74 14.90 -1.01
C THR A 243 -0.09 13.62 -0.95
N ASP A 244 0.29 12.65 -0.11
CA ASP A 244 -0.49 11.45 0.10
C ASP A 244 -1.87 11.76 0.68
N LEU A 245 -1.96 12.68 1.65
CA LEU A 245 -3.23 13.12 2.23
C LEU A 245 -4.13 13.79 1.19
N ARG A 246 -3.60 14.69 0.34
CA ARG A 246 -4.37 15.33 -0.73
C ARG A 246 -4.92 14.28 -1.68
N LYS A 247 -4.04 13.40 -2.18
CA LYS A 247 -4.41 12.32 -3.09
C LYS A 247 -5.52 11.47 -2.48
N ASP A 248 -5.36 11.02 -1.24
CA ASP A 248 -6.29 10.11 -0.58
C ASP A 248 -7.69 10.70 -0.29
N ILE A 249 -7.77 12.02 -0.04
CA ILE A 249 -9.06 12.73 0.09
C ILE A 249 -9.75 12.85 -1.27
N GLU A 250 -8.99 13.16 -2.33
CA GLU A 250 -9.50 13.39 -3.69
C GLU A 250 -9.79 12.09 -4.47
N LYS A 251 -9.38 10.93 -3.96
CA LYS A 251 -9.57 9.62 -4.58
C LYS A 251 -11.02 9.35 -4.96
N LYS A 252 -11.22 8.81 -6.17
CA LYS A 252 -12.52 8.28 -6.59
C LYS A 252 -12.81 7.01 -5.79
N THR A 253 -13.80 7.11 -4.90
CA THR A 253 -14.11 6.07 -3.92
C THR A 253 -15.60 5.69 -3.99
N GLY A 254 -15.87 4.39 -3.94
CA GLY A 254 -17.22 3.83 -3.70
C GLY A 254 -17.31 3.23 -2.30
N PHE A 255 -18.49 3.28 -1.68
CA PHE A 255 -18.74 2.85 -0.30
C PHE A 255 -19.70 1.67 -0.23
N GLU A 256 -19.68 0.92 0.88
CA GLU A 256 -20.54 -0.27 1.12
C GLU A 256 -20.54 -1.21 -0.08
N ALA A 257 -19.35 -1.50 -0.58
CA ALA A 257 -19.17 -2.23 -1.81
C ALA A 257 -19.21 -3.74 -1.56
N ILE A 258 -19.94 -4.45 -2.43
CA ILE A 258 -19.95 -5.91 -2.48
C ILE A 258 -19.62 -6.32 -3.90
N MET A 259 -18.52 -7.04 -4.06
CA MET A 259 -18.11 -7.64 -5.33
C MET A 259 -18.51 -9.11 -5.37
N ARG A 260 -19.06 -9.53 -6.51
CA ARG A 260 -19.30 -10.94 -6.81
C ARG A 260 -18.77 -11.29 -8.19
N VAL A 261 -17.97 -12.35 -8.25
CA VAL A 261 -17.43 -12.88 -9.50
C VAL A 261 -18.23 -14.12 -9.90
N ARG A 262 -18.91 -14.04 -11.03
CA ARG A 262 -19.65 -15.14 -11.65
C ARG A 262 -18.88 -15.68 -12.83
N THR A 263 -19.04 -16.96 -13.09
CA THR A 263 -18.34 -17.69 -14.15
C THR A 263 -19.34 -18.50 -14.97
N SER A 264 -18.99 -18.84 -16.21
CA SER A 264 -19.72 -19.85 -16.97
C SER A 264 -19.54 -21.25 -16.35
N THR A 265 -20.39 -22.20 -16.76
CA THR A 265 -20.31 -23.60 -16.32
C THR A 265 -18.92 -24.20 -16.56
N GLY A 266 -18.44 -24.98 -15.59
CA GLY A 266 -17.18 -25.72 -15.64
C GLY A 266 -16.09 -25.20 -14.69
N PHE A 267 -16.20 -23.97 -14.19
CA PHE A 267 -15.23 -23.42 -13.24
C PHE A 267 -15.88 -22.38 -12.34
N ARG A 268 -15.25 -22.09 -11.20
CA ARG A 268 -15.69 -21.03 -10.27
C ARG A 268 -14.53 -20.35 -9.58
N ALA A 269 -14.80 -19.15 -9.08
CA ALA A 269 -13.93 -18.48 -8.12
C ALA A 269 -13.95 -19.24 -6.79
N THR A 270 -12.77 -19.56 -6.24
CA THR A 270 -12.64 -20.30 -4.98
C THR A 270 -11.88 -19.53 -3.91
N ASP A 271 -11.02 -18.61 -4.31
CA ASP A 271 -10.15 -17.87 -3.41
C ASP A 271 -9.98 -16.43 -3.87
N PHE A 272 -9.83 -15.53 -2.89
CA PHE A 272 -9.75 -14.10 -3.12
C PHE A 272 -8.61 -13.50 -2.30
N PHE A 273 -7.92 -12.53 -2.90
CA PHE A 273 -6.76 -11.87 -2.33
C PHE A 273 -6.86 -10.36 -2.56
N GLY A 274 -7.01 -9.60 -1.50
CA GLY A 274 -7.20 -8.15 -1.55
C GLY A 274 -7.17 -7.51 -0.17
N ALA A 275 -7.32 -6.18 -0.14
CA ALA A 275 -7.80 -5.46 1.04
C ALA A 275 -9.32 -5.62 1.12
N ILE A 276 -9.77 -6.79 1.58
CA ILE A 276 -11.17 -7.23 1.52
C ILE A 276 -11.55 -7.99 2.79
N TYR A 277 -12.86 -8.12 3.01
CA TYR A 277 -13.44 -9.01 4.01
C TYR A 277 -14.45 -9.95 3.36
N MET A 278 -14.62 -11.15 3.92
CA MET A 278 -15.55 -12.15 3.40
C MET A 278 -16.20 -12.91 4.56
N ASN A 279 -17.52 -12.74 4.72
CA ASN A 279 -18.31 -13.56 5.66
C ASN A 279 -18.69 -14.93 5.07
N ASN A 280 -18.73 -15.02 3.75
CA ASN A 280 -19.07 -16.23 3.00
C ASN A 280 -18.03 -16.47 1.90
N THR A 281 -18.16 -17.55 1.14
CA THR A 281 -17.16 -17.95 0.14
C THR A 281 -17.37 -17.33 -1.25
N THR A 282 -18.32 -16.41 -1.42
CA THR A 282 -18.73 -15.89 -2.74
C THR A 282 -18.78 -14.37 -2.85
N ASP A 283 -19.16 -13.68 -1.78
CA ASP A 283 -19.34 -12.24 -1.77
C ASP A 283 -18.14 -11.59 -1.09
N VAL A 284 -17.48 -10.70 -1.82
CA VAL A 284 -16.31 -9.95 -1.36
C VAL A 284 -16.79 -8.58 -0.88
N GLU A 285 -16.71 -8.36 0.43
CA GLU A 285 -17.17 -7.15 1.08
C GLU A 285 -16.00 -6.15 1.24
N MET A 286 -16.26 -4.91 0.88
CA MET A 286 -15.31 -3.79 0.95
C MET A 286 -16.05 -2.58 1.49
N ALA A 287 -15.69 -2.10 2.68
CA ALA A 287 -16.34 -0.93 3.26
C ALA A 287 -16.16 0.31 2.36
N ALA A 288 -14.98 0.44 1.75
CA ALA A 288 -14.76 1.28 0.58
C ALA A 288 -13.85 0.62 -0.45
N VAL A 289 -13.94 1.08 -1.70
CA VAL A 289 -13.06 0.69 -2.80
C VAL A 289 -12.67 1.93 -3.60
N ASP A 290 -11.38 2.10 -3.88
CA ASP A 290 -10.83 3.21 -4.65
C ASP A 290 -10.22 2.74 -5.99
N CYS A 291 -9.75 3.69 -6.80
CA CYS A 291 -9.17 3.41 -8.12
C CYS A 291 -7.85 2.65 -8.09
N ASP A 292 -7.18 2.56 -6.94
CA ASP A 292 -5.86 1.95 -6.80
C ASP A 292 -5.94 0.52 -6.24
N LYS A 293 -7.06 0.15 -5.58
CA LYS A 293 -7.24 -1.19 -5.03
C LYS A 293 -7.51 -2.22 -6.12
N ALA A 294 -6.86 -3.37 -6.01
CA ALA A 294 -7.12 -4.52 -6.85
C ALA A 294 -7.33 -5.80 -6.04
N VAL A 295 -8.34 -6.58 -6.43
CA VAL A 295 -8.62 -7.92 -5.89
C VAL A 295 -8.21 -8.97 -6.91
N THR A 296 -7.37 -9.90 -6.49
CA THR A 296 -6.95 -11.06 -7.29
C THR A 296 -7.84 -12.24 -6.94
N VAL A 297 -8.35 -12.94 -7.96
CA VAL A 297 -9.31 -14.04 -7.80
C VAL A 297 -8.71 -15.31 -8.38
N GLU A 298 -8.69 -16.37 -7.59
CA GLU A 298 -8.28 -17.69 -8.02
C GLU A 298 -9.47 -18.52 -8.43
N PHE A 299 -9.32 -19.23 -9.55
CA PHE A 299 -10.34 -20.10 -10.10
C PHE A 299 -9.91 -21.57 -10.03
N LYS A 300 -10.89 -22.45 -9.84
CA LYS A 300 -10.72 -23.91 -9.94
C LYS A 300 -11.79 -24.50 -10.85
N HIS A 301 -11.46 -25.64 -11.44
CA HIS A 301 -12.41 -26.42 -12.23
C HIS A 301 -13.46 -27.05 -11.32
N ASP A 302 -14.72 -26.88 -11.68
CA ASP A 302 -15.87 -27.60 -11.11
C ASP A 302 -16.28 -28.77 -12.02
N ASP A 303 -16.12 -28.61 -13.34
CA ASP A 303 -16.36 -29.60 -14.38
C ASP A 303 -15.49 -29.29 -15.61
N LYS A 304 -15.72 -29.97 -16.73
CA LYS A 304 -15.04 -29.70 -18.01
C LYS A 304 -15.53 -28.40 -18.63
N LEU A 305 -14.60 -27.66 -19.24
CA LEU A 305 -14.89 -26.50 -20.08
C LEU A 305 -15.04 -26.92 -21.54
N ASN A 306 -15.89 -26.21 -22.28
CA ASN A 306 -16.04 -26.41 -23.72
C ASN A 306 -15.16 -25.41 -24.48
N GLU A 307 -14.33 -25.91 -25.41
CA GLU A 307 -13.45 -25.10 -26.25
C GLU A 307 -14.23 -24.08 -27.10
N ASP A 308 -15.41 -24.45 -27.60
CA ASP A 308 -16.24 -23.58 -28.45
C ASP A 308 -16.81 -22.39 -27.68
N SER A 309 -17.23 -22.60 -26.43
CA SER A 309 -17.79 -21.54 -25.59
C SER A 309 -16.73 -20.73 -24.85
N GLY A 310 -15.54 -21.32 -24.66
CA GLY A 310 -14.50 -20.77 -23.80
C GLY A 310 -14.94 -20.68 -22.33
N ALA A 311 -14.32 -19.75 -21.61
CA ALA A 311 -14.57 -19.45 -20.22
C ALA A 311 -15.03 -17.99 -20.07
N LEU A 312 -16.21 -17.77 -19.49
CA LEU A 312 -16.76 -16.44 -19.27
C LEU A 312 -16.61 -16.03 -17.81
N ILE A 313 -16.23 -14.77 -17.58
CA ILE A 313 -16.12 -14.17 -16.25
C ILE A 313 -16.94 -12.88 -16.26
N GLN A 314 -17.78 -12.72 -15.24
CA GLN A 314 -18.49 -11.48 -14.96
C GLN A 314 -18.20 -11.04 -13.53
N CYS A 315 -17.48 -9.93 -13.39
CA CYS A 315 -17.30 -9.24 -12.13
C CYS A 315 -18.40 -8.17 -11.98
N ALA A 316 -19.18 -8.25 -10.91
CA ALA A 316 -20.19 -7.26 -10.57
C ALA A 316 -19.87 -6.63 -9.21
N VAL A 317 -19.74 -5.31 -9.17
CA VAL A 317 -19.51 -4.54 -7.95
C VAL A 317 -20.71 -3.64 -7.68
N LEU A 318 -21.45 -3.93 -6.61
CA LEU A 318 -22.54 -3.11 -6.11
C LEU A 318 -21.98 -2.16 -5.06
N TYR A 319 -22.21 -0.85 -5.17
CA TYR A 319 -21.65 0.14 -4.24
C TYR A 319 -22.54 1.39 -4.12
N THR A 320 -22.26 2.22 -3.13
CA THR A 320 -22.86 3.55 -2.91
C THR A 320 -21.86 4.63 -3.36
N SER A 321 -22.28 5.57 -4.20
CA SER A 321 -21.46 6.71 -4.65
C SER A 321 -21.31 7.78 -3.55
N ILE A 322 -20.41 8.74 -3.76
CA ILE A 322 -20.24 9.91 -2.88
C ILE A 322 -21.48 10.82 -2.83
N SER A 323 -22.38 10.72 -3.81
CA SER A 323 -23.68 11.41 -3.86
C SER A 323 -24.82 10.62 -3.20
N GLY A 324 -24.55 9.45 -2.62
CA GLY A 324 -25.59 8.60 -2.00
C GLY A 324 -26.42 7.79 -3.00
N GLN A 325 -25.89 7.49 -4.20
CA GLN A 325 -26.59 6.66 -5.18
C GLN A 325 -26.08 5.22 -5.14
N ARG A 326 -27.00 4.24 -5.12
CA ARG A 326 -26.63 2.82 -5.27
C ARG A 326 -26.38 2.51 -6.75
N ARG A 327 -25.18 2.05 -7.09
CA ARG A 327 -24.73 1.77 -8.46
C ARG A 327 -24.16 0.36 -8.60
N LEU A 328 -24.20 -0.17 -9.82
CA LEU A 328 -23.59 -1.43 -10.22
C LEU A 328 -22.55 -1.18 -11.31
N ARG A 329 -21.31 -1.59 -11.08
CA ARG A 329 -20.25 -1.65 -12.10
C ARG A 329 -20.06 -3.09 -12.54
N ILE A 330 -20.10 -3.34 -13.84
CA ILE A 330 -19.99 -4.68 -14.43
C ILE A 330 -18.78 -4.75 -15.37
N HIS A 331 -17.95 -5.77 -15.19
CA HIS A 331 -16.87 -6.13 -16.11
C HIS A 331 -17.09 -7.54 -16.63
N ASN A 332 -17.19 -7.70 -17.95
CA ASN A 332 -17.34 -8.99 -18.61
C ASN A 332 -16.05 -9.30 -19.38
N ILE A 333 -15.52 -10.51 -19.22
CA ILE A 333 -14.35 -11.01 -19.95
C ILE A 333 -14.69 -12.39 -20.50
N GLY A 334 -14.41 -12.60 -21.78
CA GLY A 334 -14.44 -13.92 -22.43
C GLY A 334 -13.01 -14.38 -22.71
N LEU A 335 -12.69 -15.60 -22.28
CA LEU A 335 -11.39 -16.24 -22.47
C LEU A 335 -11.56 -17.51 -23.30
N ASN A 336 -10.55 -17.84 -24.11
CA ASN A 336 -10.54 -19.10 -24.85
C ASN A 336 -10.28 -20.28 -23.91
N CYS A 337 -10.74 -21.46 -24.30
CA CYS A 337 -10.39 -22.73 -23.65
C CYS A 337 -9.69 -23.63 -24.67
N SER A 338 -8.74 -24.44 -24.21
CA SER A 338 -8.01 -25.41 -25.03
C SER A 338 -7.64 -26.64 -24.20
N SER A 339 -7.74 -27.81 -24.81
CA SER A 339 -7.23 -29.10 -24.31
C SER A 339 -5.73 -29.28 -24.59
N GLN A 340 -5.12 -28.40 -25.40
CA GLN A 340 -3.70 -28.44 -25.73
C GLN A 340 -2.89 -27.58 -24.77
N LEU A 341 -1.94 -28.21 -24.05
CA LEU A 341 -1.06 -27.50 -23.11
C LEU A 341 -0.30 -26.35 -23.79
N ALA A 342 0.12 -26.52 -25.05
CA ALA A 342 0.86 -25.50 -25.79
C ALA A 342 0.11 -24.17 -25.87
N ASP A 343 -1.22 -24.18 -25.97
CA ASP A 343 -2.01 -22.96 -26.06
C ASP A 343 -2.08 -22.24 -24.72
N VAL A 344 -2.18 -22.99 -23.61
CA VAL A 344 -2.16 -22.44 -22.24
C VAL A 344 -0.87 -21.66 -22.00
N TYR A 345 0.29 -22.22 -22.34
CA TYR A 345 1.58 -21.55 -22.16
C TYR A 345 1.76 -20.33 -23.07
N LYS A 346 1.15 -20.29 -24.26
CA LYS A 346 1.24 -19.14 -25.17
C LYS A 346 0.45 -17.93 -24.65
N THR A 347 -0.63 -18.16 -23.90
CA THR A 347 -1.54 -17.12 -23.41
C THR A 347 -1.24 -16.66 -21.98
N CYS A 348 -0.14 -17.11 -21.38
CA CYS A 348 0.24 -16.67 -20.03
C CYS A 348 0.72 -15.21 -20.02
N GLU A 349 0.48 -14.53 -18.90
CA GLU A 349 1.05 -13.22 -18.60
C GLU A 349 1.88 -13.31 -17.32
N THR A 350 3.20 -13.08 -17.42
CA THR A 350 4.11 -13.24 -16.28
C THR A 350 3.79 -12.28 -15.14
N ASP A 351 3.44 -11.03 -15.44
CA ASP A 351 3.16 -10.02 -14.41
C ASP A 351 1.93 -10.39 -13.57
N ALA A 352 0.87 -10.88 -14.22
CA ALA A 352 -0.33 -11.38 -13.55
C ALA A 352 -0.05 -12.64 -12.70
N LEU A 353 0.78 -13.57 -13.20
CA LEU A 353 1.21 -14.75 -12.43
C LEU A 353 1.96 -14.33 -11.16
N ILE A 354 2.88 -13.37 -11.26
CA ILE A 354 3.64 -12.88 -10.11
C ILE A 354 2.74 -12.15 -9.11
N ASN A 355 1.77 -11.36 -9.58
CA ASN A 355 0.76 -10.75 -8.71
C ASN A 355 0.01 -11.83 -7.89
N PHE A 356 -0.43 -12.91 -8.55
CA PHE A 356 -1.08 -14.04 -7.87
C PHE A 356 -0.14 -14.73 -6.88
N PHE A 357 1.06 -15.13 -7.29
CA PHE A 357 2.01 -15.84 -6.43
C PHE A 357 2.41 -15.01 -5.20
N ALA A 358 2.60 -13.70 -5.38
CA ALA A 358 2.93 -12.80 -4.29
C ALA A 358 1.81 -12.74 -3.25
N LYS A 359 0.56 -12.47 -3.69
CA LYS A 359 -0.58 -12.38 -2.76
C LYS A 359 -0.91 -13.72 -2.11
N SER A 360 -0.82 -14.82 -2.88
CA SER A 360 -1.04 -16.17 -2.37
C SER A 360 -0.02 -16.53 -1.28
N ALA A 361 1.28 -16.31 -1.55
CA ALA A 361 2.33 -16.53 -0.56
C ALA A 361 2.13 -15.66 0.69
N PHE A 362 1.83 -14.37 0.53
CA PHE A 362 1.67 -13.41 1.62
C PHE A 362 0.42 -13.67 2.48
N LYS A 363 -0.62 -14.31 1.94
CA LYS A 363 -1.73 -14.87 2.71
C LYS A 363 -1.29 -16.14 3.45
N ALA A 364 -0.56 -17.03 2.78
CA ALA A 364 -0.14 -18.32 3.32
C ALA A 364 0.74 -18.19 4.58
N ILE A 365 1.62 -17.18 4.67
CA ILE A 365 2.51 -17.00 5.84
C ILE A 365 1.76 -16.76 7.16
N LEU A 366 0.48 -16.38 7.11
CA LEU A 366 -0.35 -16.26 8.31
C LEU A 366 -0.70 -17.62 8.93
N SER A 367 -0.51 -18.72 8.20
CA SER A 367 -0.90 -20.06 8.62
C SER A 367 0.23 -21.09 8.53
N GLN A 368 1.17 -20.90 7.59
CA GLN A 368 2.25 -21.83 7.27
C GLN A 368 3.64 -21.25 7.56
N PRO A 369 4.65 -22.09 7.88
CA PRO A 369 6.02 -21.63 8.04
C PRO A 369 6.60 -21.06 6.74
N LEU A 370 7.43 -20.02 6.82
CA LEU A 370 8.01 -19.36 5.65
C LEU A 370 8.81 -20.30 4.75
N LYS A 371 9.55 -21.22 5.35
CA LYS A 371 10.34 -22.21 4.61
C LYS A 371 9.44 -23.03 3.68
N MET A 372 8.31 -23.51 4.19
CA MET A 372 7.33 -24.27 3.42
C MET A 372 6.73 -23.44 2.28
N VAL A 373 6.34 -22.18 2.55
CA VAL A 373 5.80 -21.29 1.51
C VAL A 373 6.81 -21.05 0.39
N ARG A 374 8.09 -20.86 0.72
CA ARG A 374 9.16 -20.69 -0.27
C ARG A 374 9.40 -21.96 -1.08
N GLU A 375 9.41 -23.13 -0.45
CA GLU A 375 9.53 -24.41 -1.14
C GLU A 375 8.37 -24.63 -2.12
N ILE A 376 7.13 -24.30 -1.73
CA ILE A 376 5.97 -24.37 -2.62
C ILE A 376 6.18 -23.50 -3.87
N LEU A 377 6.62 -22.25 -3.71
CA LEU A 377 6.87 -21.34 -4.85
C LEU A 377 7.94 -21.89 -5.81
N VAL A 378 9.06 -22.38 -5.27
CA VAL A 378 10.15 -22.94 -6.08
C VAL A 378 9.70 -24.20 -6.80
N ASN A 379 9.07 -25.13 -6.09
CA ASN A 379 8.62 -26.41 -6.64
C ASN A 379 7.56 -26.20 -7.70
N GLN A 380 6.60 -25.30 -7.48
CA GLN A 380 5.56 -24.97 -8.46
C GLN A 380 6.16 -24.31 -9.71
N THR A 381 7.16 -23.44 -9.55
CA THR A 381 7.90 -22.84 -10.67
C THR A 381 8.63 -23.91 -11.50
N ALA A 382 9.38 -24.79 -10.83
CA ALA A 382 10.06 -25.90 -11.50
C ALA A 382 9.07 -26.84 -12.19
N HIS A 383 7.94 -27.16 -11.55
CA HIS A 383 6.92 -28.04 -12.10
C HIS A 383 6.25 -27.46 -13.36
N MET A 384 5.91 -26.17 -13.36
CA MET A 384 5.38 -25.49 -14.55
C MET A 384 6.35 -25.57 -15.74
N LEU A 385 7.63 -25.34 -15.51
CA LEU A 385 8.65 -25.36 -16.57
C LEU A 385 9.01 -26.79 -17.00
N ALA A 386 9.02 -27.76 -16.08
CA ALA A 386 9.23 -29.17 -16.40
C ALA A 386 8.08 -29.72 -17.25
N CYS A 387 6.83 -29.36 -16.91
CA CYS A 387 5.66 -29.74 -17.68
C CYS A 387 5.71 -29.18 -19.12
N TYR A 388 6.10 -27.91 -19.29
CA TYR A 388 6.31 -27.34 -20.62
C TYR A 388 7.41 -28.08 -21.40
N ARG A 389 8.56 -28.34 -20.76
CA ARG A 389 9.69 -29.03 -21.38
C ARG A 389 9.34 -30.45 -21.84
N LYS A 390 8.55 -31.18 -21.05
CA LYS A 390 8.15 -32.56 -21.38
C LYS A 390 7.11 -32.64 -22.50
N ASN A 391 6.15 -31.70 -22.52
CA ASN A 391 4.94 -31.85 -23.34
C ASN A 391 4.86 -30.91 -24.54
N CYS A 392 5.55 -29.76 -24.52
CA CYS A 392 5.40 -28.71 -25.53
C CYS A 392 6.71 -28.36 -26.25
N ALA A 393 7.86 -28.47 -25.58
CA ALA A 393 9.14 -28.12 -26.17
C ALA A 393 9.58 -29.14 -27.25
N SER A 394 10.23 -28.65 -28.30
CA SER A 394 10.92 -29.52 -29.25
C SER A 394 12.09 -30.25 -28.57
N PRO A 395 12.44 -31.48 -29.02
CA PRO A 395 13.56 -32.22 -28.45
C PRO A 395 14.84 -31.39 -28.45
N SER A 396 15.43 -31.21 -27.26
CA SER A 396 16.63 -30.41 -27.04
C SER A 396 17.56 -31.08 -26.03
N ALA A 397 18.81 -30.61 -25.94
CA ALA A 397 19.79 -31.21 -25.04
C ALA A 397 19.38 -31.09 -23.56
N VAL A 398 19.71 -32.09 -22.74
CA VAL A 398 19.36 -32.10 -21.31
C VAL A 398 19.96 -30.90 -20.56
N SER A 399 21.14 -30.44 -21.00
CA SER A 399 21.85 -29.27 -20.47
C SER A 399 21.18 -27.91 -20.74
N GLN A 400 20.16 -27.85 -21.61
CA GLN A 400 19.45 -26.61 -21.92
C GLN A 400 18.22 -26.43 -21.03
N LEU A 401 18.04 -25.22 -20.49
CA LEU A 401 16.79 -24.80 -19.87
C LEU A 401 15.89 -24.16 -20.94
N ILE A 402 14.74 -24.78 -21.21
CA ILE A 402 13.78 -24.29 -22.21
C ILE A 402 12.62 -23.61 -21.48
N LEU A 403 12.35 -22.36 -21.84
CA LEU A 403 11.26 -21.55 -21.30
C LEU A 403 10.29 -21.17 -22.43
N PRO A 404 8.97 -21.14 -22.18
CA PRO A 404 8.03 -20.55 -23.14
C PRO A 404 8.23 -19.03 -23.20
N ASP A 405 7.94 -18.42 -24.35
CA ASP A 405 8.11 -16.99 -24.56
C ASP A 405 7.37 -16.14 -23.52
N ALA A 406 6.14 -16.53 -23.20
CA ALA A 406 5.28 -15.88 -22.20
C ALA A 406 5.84 -15.89 -20.77
N MET A 407 6.75 -16.82 -20.45
CA MET A 407 7.36 -16.99 -19.12
C MET A 407 8.88 -16.73 -19.12
N LYS A 408 9.43 -16.08 -20.15
CA LYS A 408 10.87 -15.78 -20.26
C LYS A 408 11.44 -15.11 -19.02
N VAL A 409 10.68 -14.20 -18.41
CA VAL A 409 11.08 -13.42 -17.23
C VAL A 409 10.43 -13.91 -15.93
N LEU A 410 9.65 -14.99 -15.97
CA LEU A 410 9.04 -15.57 -14.76
C LEU A 410 10.09 -15.99 -13.72
N PRO A 411 11.22 -16.66 -14.08
CA PRO A 411 12.21 -17.03 -13.08
C PRO A 411 12.89 -15.84 -12.39
N VAL A 412 13.12 -14.73 -13.11
CA VAL A 412 13.73 -13.54 -12.49
C VAL A 412 12.76 -12.92 -11.49
N TYR A 413 11.48 -12.73 -11.85
CA TYR A 413 10.50 -12.15 -10.94
C TYR A 413 10.16 -13.06 -9.76
N MET A 414 10.14 -14.37 -9.96
CA MET A 414 9.97 -15.33 -8.85
C MET A 414 11.14 -15.22 -7.87
N ASN A 415 12.38 -15.07 -8.36
CA ASN A 415 13.53 -14.83 -7.48
C ASN A 415 13.40 -13.50 -6.71
N CYS A 416 12.93 -12.45 -7.37
CA CYS A 416 12.65 -11.16 -6.73
C CYS A 416 11.61 -11.30 -5.60
N LEU A 417 10.53 -12.04 -5.82
CA LEU A 417 9.53 -12.34 -4.80
C LEU A 417 10.14 -13.10 -3.61
N LEU A 418 10.95 -14.12 -3.87
CA LEU A 418 11.63 -14.92 -2.84
C LEU A 418 12.66 -14.11 -2.03
N LYS A 419 13.20 -13.03 -2.61
CA LYS A 419 14.09 -12.06 -1.94
C LYS A 419 13.34 -10.98 -1.17
N SER A 420 12.03 -10.85 -1.36
CA SER A 420 11.24 -9.83 -0.67
C SER A 420 11.41 -9.95 0.85
N CYS A 421 11.44 -8.80 1.53
CA CYS A 421 11.60 -8.76 2.98
C CYS A 421 10.50 -9.57 3.73
N VAL A 422 9.33 -9.76 3.12
CA VAL A 422 8.23 -10.54 3.68
C VAL A 422 8.59 -12.02 3.79
N LEU A 423 9.28 -12.59 2.79
CA LEU A 423 9.66 -14.00 2.74
C LEU A 423 11.09 -14.28 3.27
N VAL A 424 11.76 -13.25 3.79
CA VAL A 424 13.11 -13.35 4.38
C VAL A 424 13.04 -13.09 5.89
N GLY A 425 13.18 -14.15 6.69
CA GLY A 425 13.18 -14.07 8.16
C GLY A 425 14.54 -13.67 8.72
N ARG A 426 14.95 -12.40 8.56
CA ARG A 426 16.25 -11.89 9.02
C ARG A 426 16.12 -10.88 10.17
N PRO A 427 16.95 -10.98 11.24
CA PRO A 427 16.90 -10.07 12.39
C PRO A 427 17.16 -8.59 12.11
N GLU A 428 17.80 -8.28 10.97
CA GLU A 428 18.11 -6.93 10.51
C GLU A 428 16.90 -6.21 9.90
N ILE A 429 15.88 -6.95 9.46
CA ILE A 429 14.68 -6.40 8.84
C ILE A 429 13.59 -6.30 9.94
N PRO A 430 13.10 -5.09 10.27
CA PRO A 430 12.07 -4.93 11.28
C PRO A 430 10.77 -5.66 10.89
N THR A 431 10.12 -6.30 11.88
CA THR A 431 8.82 -6.97 11.69
C THR A 431 7.76 -6.03 11.12
N ASP A 432 7.75 -4.77 11.55
CA ASP A 432 6.84 -3.74 11.03
C ASP A 432 7.04 -3.48 9.53
N GLU A 433 8.28 -3.47 9.01
CA GLU A 433 8.53 -3.35 7.56
C GLU A 433 7.93 -4.52 6.79
N ARG A 434 8.10 -5.74 7.32
CA ARG A 434 7.60 -6.96 6.69
C ARG A 434 6.07 -6.99 6.68
N ALA A 435 5.43 -6.64 7.80
CA ALA A 435 3.98 -6.56 7.90
C ALA A 435 3.41 -5.45 6.99
N TYR A 436 4.10 -4.31 6.89
CA TYR A 436 3.71 -3.21 6.00
C TYR A 436 3.75 -3.63 4.53
N HIS A 437 4.89 -4.15 4.04
CA HIS A 437 5.01 -4.60 2.65
C HIS A 437 4.03 -5.72 2.31
N ARG A 438 3.77 -6.62 3.26
CA ARG A 438 2.76 -7.66 3.11
C ARG A 438 1.39 -7.03 2.81
N GLN A 439 0.96 -6.06 3.60
CA GLN A 439 -0.35 -5.42 3.44
C GLN A 439 -0.44 -4.58 2.16
N LEU A 440 0.63 -3.88 1.78
CA LEU A 440 0.67 -3.12 0.54
C LEU A 440 0.43 -4.02 -0.68
N VAL A 441 1.21 -5.09 -0.81
CA VAL A 441 1.13 -6.01 -1.96
C VAL A 441 -0.25 -6.67 -2.08
N MET A 442 -0.92 -6.93 -0.96
CA MET A 442 -2.28 -7.47 -0.98
C MET A 442 -3.28 -6.55 -1.70
N SER A 443 -3.04 -5.23 -1.70
CA SER A 443 -3.91 -4.24 -2.36
C SER A 443 -3.52 -3.92 -3.80
N MET A 444 -2.31 -4.30 -4.23
CA MET A 444 -1.73 -3.87 -5.50
C MET A 444 -2.36 -4.51 -6.73
N GLY A 445 -2.48 -3.72 -7.80
CA GLY A 445 -2.73 -4.21 -9.16
C GLY A 445 -1.47 -4.80 -9.81
N VAL A 446 -1.61 -5.33 -11.03
CA VAL A 446 -0.51 -5.95 -11.78
C VAL A 446 0.63 -4.96 -12.02
N ALA A 447 0.31 -3.74 -12.47
CA ALA A 447 1.28 -2.68 -12.75
C ALA A 447 2.09 -2.26 -11.52
N ASP A 448 1.49 -2.29 -10.32
CA ASP A 448 2.18 -1.94 -9.08
C ASP A 448 3.06 -3.07 -8.59
N THR A 449 2.58 -4.33 -8.63
CA THR A 449 3.42 -5.47 -8.27
C THR A 449 4.62 -5.65 -9.19
N GLN A 450 4.47 -5.35 -10.49
CA GLN A 450 5.56 -5.42 -11.45
C GLN A 450 6.70 -4.47 -11.04
N LEU A 451 6.38 -3.19 -10.82
CA LEU A 451 7.36 -2.18 -10.43
C LEU A 451 7.92 -2.42 -9.01
N PHE A 452 7.10 -2.94 -8.10
CA PHE A 452 7.51 -3.20 -6.72
C PHE A 452 8.57 -4.31 -6.64
N PHE A 453 8.38 -5.42 -7.36
CA PHE A 453 9.31 -6.55 -7.35
C PHE A 453 10.50 -6.37 -8.30
N TYR A 454 10.33 -5.64 -9.41
CA TYR A 454 11.41 -5.31 -10.33
C TYR A 454 11.46 -3.78 -10.54
N PRO A 455 12.24 -3.06 -9.72
CA PRO A 455 12.32 -1.61 -9.78
C PRO A 455 12.74 -1.09 -11.14
N GLN A 456 12.38 0.15 -11.46
CA GLN A 456 12.83 0.82 -12.67
C GLN A 456 14.15 1.53 -12.39
N LEU A 457 15.23 1.15 -13.10
CA LEU A 457 16.54 1.82 -13.02
C LEU A 457 16.80 2.60 -14.32
N LEU A 458 16.92 3.93 -14.22
CA LEU A 458 17.08 4.84 -15.35
C LEU A 458 18.44 5.55 -15.30
N PRO A 459 19.25 5.53 -16.38
CA PRO A 459 20.48 6.32 -16.44
C PRO A 459 20.14 7.79 -16.71
N ILE A 460 20.60 8.70 -15.84
CA ILE A 460 20.38 10.15 -15.98
C ILE A 460 21.62 10.92 -16.42
N HIS A 461 22.78 10.28 -16.46
CA HIS A 461 24.02 10.89 -16.97
C HIS A 461 24.03 10.97 -18.52
N SER A 462 23.18 10.21 -19.19
CA SER A 462 23.05 10.15 -20.65
C SER A 462 21.72 10.77 -21.14
N LEU A 463 21.20 11.77 -20.42
CA LEU A 463 19.94 12.43 -20.78
C LEU A 463 20.08 13.18 -22.10
N ASP A 464 19.16 12.90 -23.03
CA ASP A 464 18.91 13.80 -24.15
C ASP A 464 18.08 14.98 -23.66
N LEU A 465 18.73 16.14 -23.51
CA LEU A 465 18.12 17.37 -23.02
C LEU A 465 17.10 17.97 -24.00
N LYS A 466 17.08 17.52 -25.27
CA LYS A 466 16.18 18.04 -26.30
C LYS A 466 14.93 17.20 -26.48
N SER A 467 14.95 15.94 -26.05
CA SER A 467 13.82 15.02 -26.13
C SER A 467 12.99 15.08 -24.86
N ASP A 468 11.67 14.94 -24.96
CA ASP A 468 10.77 14.76 -23.82
C ASP A 468 10.68 13.31 -23.34
N THR A 469 11.27 12.35 -24.09
CA THR A 469 11.20 10.93 -23.73
C THR A 469 11.95 10.62 -22.43
N VAL A 470 11.39 9.72 -21.63
CA VAL A 470 12.06 9.13 -20.47
C VAL A 470 13.17 8.18 -20.97
N PRO A 471 14.35 8.14 -20.35
CA PRO A 471 15.42 7.21 -20.73
C PRO A 471 14.97 5.76 -20.70
N ALA A 472 15.55 4.94 -21.58
CA ALA A 472 15.33 3.49 -21.53
C ALA A 472 15.86 2.92 -20.21
N ALA A 473 15.08 2.04 -19.59
CA ALA A 473 15.48 1.38 -18.36
C ALA A 473 16.64 0.41 -18.59
N VAL A 474 17.49 0.27 -17.58
CA VAL A 474 18.59 -0.70 -17.54
C VAL A 474 18.28 -1.77 -16.48
N ARG A 475 19.00 -2.90 -16.55
CA ARG A 475 18.83 -4.00 -15.60
C ARG A 475 19.15 -3.59 -14.17
N CYS A 476 18.39 -4.13 -13.20
CA CYS A 476 18.59 -3.92 -11.77
C CYS A 476 19.77 -4.73 -11.21
N SER A 477 20.98 -4.38 -11.64
CA SER A 477 22.23 -5.00 -11.19
C SER A 477 23.33 -3.94 -11.06
N GLU A 478 24.22 -4.10 -10.09
CA GLU A 478 25.39 -3.25 -9.91
C GLU A 478 26.33 -3.27 -11.13
N GLU A 479 26.30 -4.34 -11.95
CA GLU A 479 27.05 -4.43 -13.22
C GLU A 479 26.66 -3.36 -14.24
N ARG A 480 25.48 -2.72 -14.07
CA ARG A 480 25.01 -1.62 -14.94
C ARG A 480 25.35 -0.24 -14.41
N LEU A 481 25.90 -0.14 -13.21
CA LEU A 481 26.31 1.12 -12.62
C LEU A 481 27.74 1.47 -13.06
N SER A 482 27.94 2.73 -13.43
CA SER A 482 29.25 3.28 -13.78
C SER A 482 29.67 4.30 -12.73
N GLU A 483 30.96 4.33 -12.37
CA GLU A 483 31.49 5.34 -11.44
C GLU A 483 31.33 6.78 -11.97
N GLY A 484 31.28 6.93 -13.30
CA GLY A 484 31.00 8.22 -13.97
C GLY A 484 29.51 8.50 -14.19
N GLY A 485 28.63 7.60 -13.73
CA GLY A 485 27.20 7.66 -14.00
C GLY A 485 26.39 8.22 -12.83
N ALA A 486 25.18 8.65 -13.15
CA ALA A 486 24.12 8.93 -12.21
C ALA A 486 22.85 8.20 -12.66
N PHE A 487 22.05 7.71 -11.71
CA PHE A 487 20.88 6.86 -11.97
C PHE A 487 19.71 7.17 -11.04
N ILE A 488 18.48 7.05 -11.57
CA ILE A 488 17.26 7.02 -10.77
C ILE A 488 16.82 5.57 -10.61
N LEU A 489 16.52 5.14 -9.38
CA LEU A 489 15.83 3.88 -9.13
C LEU A 489 14.49 4.17 -8.45
N ALA A 490 13.39 3.62 -8.97
CA ALA A 490 12.07 3.75 -8.38
C ALA A 490 11.34 2.41 -8.30
N ASN A 491 10.69 2.12 -7.18
CA ASN A 491 9.90 0.89 -6.99
C ASN A 491 8.41 1.16 -6.69
N GLY A 492 7.97 2.42 -6.79
CA GLY A 492 6.60 2.84 -6.48
C GLY A 492 6.36 3.27 -5.03
N LEU A 493 7.31 3.04 -4.11
CA LEU A 493 7.26 3.50 -2.72
C LEU A 493 8.45 4.40 -2.35
N SER A 494 9.61 4.14 -2.94
CA SER A 494 10.85 4.84 -2.71
C SER A 494 11.48 5.22 -4.05
N MET A 495 12.14 6.37 -4.07
CA MET A 495 12.89 6.85 -5.22
C MET A 495 14.31 7.17 -4.77
N PHE A 496 15.30 6.61 -5.46
CA PHE A 496 16.72 6.84 -5.18
C PHE A 496 17.35 7.61 -6.33
N LEU A 497 18.17 8.60 -6.00
CA LEU A 497 19.08 9.25 -6.92
C LEU A 497 20.51 8.82 -6.56
N TRP A 498 21.03 7.84 -7.28
CA TRP A 498 22.38 7.33 -7.07
C TRP A 498 23.40 8.10 -7.92
N LEU A 499 24.52 8.46 -7.31
CA LEU A 499 25.60 9.24 -7.91
C LEU A 499 26.93 8.50 -7.75
N GLY A 500 27.60 8.22 -8.87
CA GLY A 500 28.94 7.65 -8.90
C GLY A 500 30.01 8.66 -8.46
N VAL A 501 31.13 8.17 -7.92
CA VAL A 501 32.24 9.01 -7.41
C VAL A 501 32.85 9.93 -8.47
N SER A 502 32.74 9.57 -9.75
CA SER A 502 33.24 10.32 -10.90
C SER A 502 32.11 10.97 -11.73
N THR A 503 30.94 11.19 -11.13
CA THR A 503 29.82 11.90 -11.78
C THR A 503 30.30 13.28 -12.29
N PRO A 504 29.99 13.65 -13.56
CA PRO A 504 30.42 14.93 -14.14
C PRO A 504 30.01 16.14 -13.30
N PRO A 505 30.93 17.08 -13.01
CA PRO A 505 30.61 18.28 -12.24
C PRO A 505 29.50 19.14 -12.87
N GLU A 506 29.38 19.14 -14.19
CA GLU A 506 28.30 19.84 -14.92
C GLU A 506 26.91 19.35 -14.50
N LEU A 507 26.73 18.02 -14.41
CA LEU A 507 25.47 17.42 -13.97
C LEU A 507 25.20 17.73 -12.49
N ILE A 508 26.24 17.68 -11.66
CA ILE A 508 26.14 17.99 -10.22
C ILE A 508 25.72 19.44 -10.02
N GLN A 509 26.36 20.38 -10.73
CA GLN A 509 26.02 21.79 -10.66
C GLN A 509 24.59 22.03 -11.20
N GLY A 510 24.21 21.36 -12.29
CA GLY A 510 22.88 21.45 -12.88
C GLY A 510 21.75 20.89 -12.02
N LEU A 511 22.00 19.89 -11.18
CA LEU A 511 20.98 19.28 -10.32
C LEU A 511 20.97 19.81 -8.88
N PHE A 512 22.15 20.09 -8.31
CA PHE A 512 22.30 20.39 -6.88
C PHE A 512 22.80 21.81 -6.61
N ASN A 513 23.23 22.56 -7.62
CA ASN A 513 23.86 23.88 -7.46
C ASN A 513 25.08 23.88 -6.52
N VAL A 514 25.86 22.78 -6.54
CA VAL A 514 27.12 22.64 -5.80
C VAL A 514 28.27 22.29 -6.76
N PRO A 515 29.53 22.63 -6.43
CA PRO A 515 30.62 22.55 -7.42
C PRO A 515 31.19 21.14 -7.63
N SER A 516 30.97 20.20 -6.71
CA SER A 516 31.53 18.84 -6.84
C SER A 516 30.78 17.81 -5.98
N PHE A 517 31.06 16.52 -6.25
CA PHE A 517 30.48 15.37 -5.54
C PHE A 517 30.63 15.43 -4.02
N ALA A 518 31.75 15.97 -3.53
CA ALA A 518 32.02 16.08 -2.10
C ALA A 518 31.05 17.05 -1.37
N HIS A 519 30.48 18.02 -2.08
CA HIS A 519 29.59 19.05 -1.50
C HIS A 519 28.12 18.63 -1.49
N ILE A 520 27.77 17.47 -2.07
CA ILE A 520 26.40 16.98 -2.09
C ILE A 520 26.02 16.48 -0.70
N SER A 521 24.95 17.06 -0.14
CA SER A 521 24.33 16.57 1.08
C SER A 521 23.34 15.45 0.77
N THR A 522 23.43 14.35 1.50
CA THR A 522 22.51 13.21 1.42
C THR A 522 21.29 13.36 2.34
N GLU A 523 21.26 14.39 3.17
CA GLU A 523 20.11 14.72 4.04
C GLU A 523 18.97 15.40 3.26
N ALA A 524 19.27 15.95 2.08
CA ALA A 524 18.28 16.62 1.25
C ALA A 524 17.28 15.61 0.66
N THR A 525 15.99 15.84 0.89
CA THR A 525 14.88 15.04 0.35
C THR A 525 14.20 15.69 -0.85
N LEU A 526 14.61 16.91 -1.21
CA LEU A 526 14.17 17.67 -2.36
C LEU A 526 15.38 18.27 -3.07
N LEU A 527 15.35 18.30 -4.40
CA LEU A 527 16.36 19.03 -5.18
C LEU A 527 16.01 20.53 -5.25
N PRO A 528 17.01 21.41 -5.33
CA PRO A 528 16.78 22.83 -5.54
C PRO A 528 16.04 23.07 -6.86
N ASP A 529 15.16 24.07 -6.85
CA ASP A 529 14.53 24.53 -8.08
C ASP A 529 15.51 25.42 -8.85
N LEU A 530 16.07 24.88 -9.94
CA LEU A 530 17.08 25.55 -10.74
C LEU A 530 16.55 25.74 -12.16
N ASP A 531 16.69 26.96 -12.67
CA ASP A 531 16.29 27.28 -14.04
C ASP A 531 17.39 26.85 -15.04
N ASN A 532 17.56 25.54 -15.19
CA ASN A 532 18.47 24.95 -16.18
C ASN A 532 17.89 23.66 -16.80
N PRO A 533 18.41 23.22 -17.97
CA PRO A 533 17.86 22.05 -18.68
C PRO A 533 17.92 20.74 -17.88
N TYR A 534 18.99 20.50 -17.11
CA TYR A 534 19.15 19.27 -16.33
C TYR A 534 18.10 19.17 -15.22
N SER A 535 17.93 20.24 -14.43
CA SER A 535 16.95 20.27 -13.33
C SER A 535 15.52 20.14 -13.86
N LYS A 536 15.15 20.86 -14.93
CA LYS A 536 13.82 20.75 -15.56
C LYS A 536 13.56 19.34 -16.09
N LYS A 537 14.52 18.75 -16.80
CA LYS A 537 14.38 17.41 -17.36
C LYS A 537 14.28 16.34 -16.27
N PHE A 538 15.10 16.45 -15.23
CA PHE A 538 15.04 15.56 -14.08
C PHE A 538 13.68 15.62 -13.39
N LYS A 539 13.17 16.82 -13.09
CA LYS A 539 11.85 17.02 -12.49
C LYS A 539 10.74 16.40 -13.32
N SER A 540 10.75 16.62 -14.64
CA SER A 540 9.77 16.03 -15.56
C SER A 540 9.78 14.49 -15.50
N ILE A 541 10.95 13.86 -15.41
CA ILE A 541 11.07 12.40 -15.26
C ILE A 541 10.51 11.95 -13.91
N VAL A 542 10.87 12.62 -12.82
CA VAL A 542 10.38 12.29 -11.47
C VAL A 542 8.86 12.42 -11.39
N GLU A 543 8.30 13.51 -11.92
CA GLU A 543 6.85 13.74 -11.99
C GLU A 543 6.16 12.67 -12.85
N HIS A 544 6.73 12.31 -13.99
CA HIS A 544 6.19 11.25 -14.85
C HIS A 544 6.07 9.91 -14.11
N ILE A 545 7.13 9.50 -13.40
CA ILE A 545 7.12 8.26 -12.61
C ILE A 545 6.10 8.38 -11.46
N GLN A 546 6.07 9.52 -10.77
CA GLN A 546 5.23 9.74 -9.59
C GLN A 546 3.73 9.80 -9.92
N ASN A 547 3.34 10.37 -11.07
CA ASN A 547 1.94 10.55 -11.48
C ASN A 547 1.23 9.22 -11.77
N GLN A 548 1.99 8.16 -12.03
CA GLN A 548 1.45 6.82 -12.26
C GLN A 548 1.33 5.98 -10.98
N LYS A 549 1.64 6.56 -9.81
CA LYS A 549 1.75 5.82 -8.56
C LYS A 549 0.85 6.39 -7.46
N PRO A 550 0.15 5.51 -6.72
CA PRO A 550 -0.77 5.94 -5.67
C PRO A 550 -0.04 6.53 -4.47
N TYR A 551 1.14 5.99 -4.13
CA TYR A 551 1.98 6.48 -3.04
C TYR A 551 2.99 7.51 -3.54
N THR A 552 3.17 8.58 -2.77
CA THR A 552 4.23 9.55 -3.00
C THR A 552 5.56 8.98 -2.53
N MET A 553 6.52 8.88 -3.44
CA MET A 553 7.83 8.32 -3.18
C MET A 553 8.74 9.40 -2.58
N LYS A 554 9.37 9.09 -1.45
CA LYS A 554 10.44 9.91 -0.90
C LYS A 554 11.69 9.79 -1.77
N LEU A 555 12.25 10.92 -2.20
CA LEU A 555 13.54 10.97 -2.89
C LEU A 555 14.67 10.84 -1.87
N MET A 556 15.56 9.88 -2.10
CA MET A 556 16.77 9.63 -1.31
C MET A 556 18.00 9.78 -2.19
N ILE A 557 18.86 10.74 -1.87
CA ILE A 557 20.13 10.93 -2.57
C ILE A 557 21.13 9.92 -2.02
N VAL A 558 21.80 9.19 -2.91
CA VAL A 558 22.76 8.14 -2.54
C VAL A 558 24.09 8.41 -3.22
N LYS A 559 25.14 8.56 -2.42
CA LYS A 559 26.51 8.68 -2.90
C LYS A 559 27.19 7.32 -2.88
N GLN A 560 27.87 6.99 -3.98
CA GLN A 560 28.63 5.74 -4.07
C GLN A 560 29.68 5.65 -2.95
N ARG A 561 29.85 4.44 -2.38
CA ARG A 561 30.76 4.14 -1.26
C ARG A 561 30.36 4.73 0.11
N GLU A 562 29.18 5.32 0.25
CA GLU A 562 28.64 5.75 1.55
C GLU A 562 27.63 4.72 2.12
N GLN A 563 27.32 4.83 3.41
CA GLN A 563 26.48 3.84 4.10
C GLN A 563 25.08 3.67 3.48
N GLN A 564 24.48 4.75 2.98
CA GLN A 564 23.16 4.72 2.36
C GLN A 564 23.11 3.88 1.08
N GLU A 565 24.25 3.65 0.43
CA GLU A 565 24.34 2.76 -0.73
C GLU A 565 23.91 1.32 -0.38
N MET A 566 24.11 0.88 0.86
CA MET A 566 23.66 -0.43 1.32
C MET A 566 22.14 -0.59 1.26
N LEU A 567 21.38 0.50 1.48
CA LEU A 567 19.93 0.48 1.33
C LEU A 567 19.54 0.39 -0.14
N PHE A 568 20.17 1.20 -0.99
CA PHE A 568 19.95 1.21 -2.44
C PHE A 568 20.22 -0.15 -3.09
N ARG A 569 21.31 -0.83 -2.71
CA ARG A 569 21.70 -2.13 -3.27
C ARG A 569 20.65 -3.23 -3.06
N GLN A 570 19.76 -3.09 -2.07
CA GLN A 570 18.65 -4.04 -1.86
C GLN A 570 17.67 -4.07 -3.02
N PHE A 571 17.61 -2.98 -3.79
CA PHE A 571 16.72 -2.82 -4.93
C PHE A 571 17.39 -3.22 -6.26
N LEU A 572 18.66 -3.63 -6.25
CA LEU A 572 19.35 -4.25 -7.38
C LEU A 572 19.04 -5.76 -7.38
N VAL A 573 17.79 -6.07 -7.73
CA VAL A 573 17.16 -7.37 -7.45
C VAL A 573 17.73 -8.55 -8.25
N GLU A 574 18.50 -8.32 -9.31
CA GLU A 574 19.19 -9.40 -10.04
C GLU A 574 20.40 -9.95 -9.28
N ASP A 575 21.02 -9.13 -8.42
CA ASP A 575 22.24 -9.45 -7.68
C ASP A 575 21.99 -10.36 -6.47
N LYS A 576 23.04 -10.79 -5.77
CA LYS A 576 22.88 -11.49 -4.49
C LYS A 576 22.35 -10.52 -3.44
N SER A 577 21.31 -10.93 -2.71
CA SER A 577 20.72 -10.07 -1.68
C SER A 577 21.65 -9.95 -0.46
N ILE A 578 21.77 -8.73 0.07
CA ILE A 578 22.52 -8.42 1.30
C ILE A 578 21.99 -9.23 2.49
N TYR A 579 20.67 -9.47 2.54
CA TYR A 579 20.01 -10.23 3.60
C TYR A 579 19.94 -11.74 3.31
N GLY A 580 20.68 -12.21 2.31
CA GLY A 580 20.67 -13.58 1.85
C GLY A 580 19.56 -13.83 0.81
N GLY A 581 19.94 -14.57 -0.23
CA GLY A 581 19.11 -14.82 -1.40
C GLY A 581 20.00 -15.01 -2.62
N ALA A 582 19.63 -15.97 -3.47
CA ALA A 582 20.41 -16.36 -4.63
C ALA A 582 20.38 -15.26 -5.71
N SER A 583 21.45 -15.01 -6.47
CA SER A 583 21.36 -14.14 -7.64
C SER A 583 20.37 -14.69 -8.67
N TYR A 584 20.02 -13.92 -9.70
CA TYR A 584 19.20 -14.44 -10.80
C TYR A 584 19.79 -15.72 -11.41
N VAL A 585 21.11 -15.74 -11.66
CA VAL A 585 21.81 -16.89 -12.25
C VAL A 585 21.80 -18.10 -11.31
N ASP A 586 22.04 -17.87 -10.00
CA ASP A 586 21.99 -18.95 -9.01
C ASP A 586 20.58 -19.58 -8.92
N PHE A 587 19.53 -18.75 -8.98
CA PHE A 587 18.15 -19.22 -8.94
C PHE A 587 17.78 -20.02 -10.20
N LEU A 588 18.19 -19.56 -11.38
CA LEU A 588 18.03 -20.34 -12.62
C LEU A 588 18.69 -21.71 -12.52
N CYS A 589 19.90 -21.78 -11.98
CA CYS A 589 20.60 -23.04 -11.75
C CYS A 589 19.85 -23.94 -10.77
N CYS A 590 19.26 -23.38 -9.71
CA CYS A 590 18.43 -24.12 -8.76
C CYS A 590 17.18 -24.70 -9.44
N VAL A 591 16.42 -23.87 -10.16
CA VAL A 591 15.23 -24.30 -10.90
C VAL A 591 15.56 -25.37 -11.94
N HIS A 592 16.67 -25.22 -12.67
CA HIS A 592 17.09 -26.21 -13.64
C HIS A 592 17.41 -27.58 -13.00
N LYS A 593 18.03 -27.60 -11.81
CA LYS A 593 18.26 -28.84 -11.05
C LYS A 593 16.96 -29.55 -10.69
N GLU A 594 15.98 -28.81 -10.16
CA GLU A 594 14.66 -29.36 -9.81
C GLU A 594 13.91 -29.88 -11.05
N ILE A 595 13.97 -29.15 -12.17
CA ILE A 595 13.39 -29.60 -13.45
C ILE A 595 14.01 -30.93 -13.88
N CYS A 596 15.34 -31.07 -13.82
CA CYS A 596 16.01 -32.32 -14.18
C CYS A 596 15.63 -33.48 -13.25
N GLN A 597 15.37 -33.21 -11.97
CA GLN A 597 14.87 -34.24 -11.04
C GLN A 597 13.45 -34.71 -11.38
N LEU A 598 12.58 -33.83 -11.90
CA LEU A 598 11.20 -34.16 -12.29
C LEU A 598 11.07 -34.84 -13.66
N LEU A 599 12.10 -34.73 -14.51
CA LEU A 599 12.13 -35.33 -15.85
C LEU A 599 12.77 -36.71 -15.87
N ASN A 600 13.62 -37.00 -14.88
CA ASN A 600 14.05 -38.36 -14.54
C ASN A 600 12.94 -39.08 -13.78
#